data_AF-A0A1J6IBT5-F1
#
_entry.id   AF-A0A1J6IBT5-F1
#
_cell.length_a   1.000
_cell.length_b   1.000
_cell.length_c   1.000
_cell.angle_alpha   90.00
_cell.angle_beta   90.00
_cell.angle_gamma   90.00
#
_symmetry.space_group_name_H-M   'P 1'
#
loop_
_entity.id
_entity.type
_entity.pdbx_description
1 polymer ?
#
loop_
_entity_poly.entity_id
_entity_poly.type
_entity_poly.pdbx_seq_one_letter_code
_entity_poly.pdbx_strand_id
1 'polypeptide(L)'
;MLKIPPHQVAGHQAGNGKLGPLVDESGRFYKPLQGDERGSNEVKFYESFSSNTKIPEHISKFFPIFYGTQLIEASDGSGLKSHLVLHDLVVGRVNPSIVDIKIGSRTWAPQSTEEYMQKCLKKDRETSSLPLGFRLSGIQIYGNKESGYWKPERTSIQNLSAEEVKLILKKFVSSNASTDSDSEPDCAFAATVYGGSTGILSQLLELKAWFEDQTMYHFYSCSILMMFEKELALEGQNPGAQIKLIDFAHVIEGRGVIDHNFLGGLCSLIKFLSEILTAPNEHTTEVSSKPDHQNFICSDNGVN
;
A
#
# COMPACT_ATOMS: atom_id res chain seq x y z
N MET A 1 -2.39 10.77 -25.74
CA MET A 1 -2.05 9.41 -26.19
C MET A 1 -2.14 8.47 -24.99
N LEU A 2 -2.73 7.27 -25.15
CA LEU A 2 -2.81 6.27 -24.07
C LEU A 2 -1.49 5.51 -23.93
N LYS A 3 -1.06 5.24 -22.69
CA LYS A 3 0.19 4.55 -22.36
C LYS A 3 -0.05 3.52 -21.25
N ILE A 4 0.85 2.55 -21.14
CA ILE A 4 0.84 1.59 -20.02
C ILE A 4 1.28 2.33 -18.74
N PRO A 5 0.57 2.18 -17.59
CA PRO A 5 0.95 2.85 -16.35
C PRO A 5 2.29 2.32 -15.83
N PRO A 6 3.31 3.18 -15.61
CA PRO A 6 4.65 2.73 -15.25
C PRO A 6 4.74 2.15 -13.84
N HIS A 7 3.86 2.58 -12.92
CA HIS A 7 3.92 2.22 -11.50
C HIS A 7 2.74 1.35 -11.03
N GLN A 8 2.10 0.61 -11.95
CA GLN A 8 1.03 -0.32 -11.57
C GLN A 8 1.56 -1.39 -10.59
N VAL A 9 1.03 -1.40 -9.37
CA VAL A 9 1.24 -2.45 -8.37
C VAL A 9 -0.01 -3.32 -8.28
N ALA A 10 0.19 -4.64 -8.11
CA ALA A 10 -0.88 -5.62 -8.10
C ALA A 10 -1.84 -5.54 -9.32
N GLY A 11 -2.94 -6.29 -9.25
CA GLY A 11 -3.96 -6.31 -10.30
C GLY A 11 -3.49 -6.89 -11.63
N HIS A 12 -4.22 -6.54 -12.70
CA HIS A 12 -3.83 -6.88 -14.07
C HIS A 12 -2.88 -5.81 -14.60
N GLN A 13 -1.79 -6.23 -15.24
CA GLN A 13 -0.86 -5.33 -15.91
C GLN A 13 -1.06 -5.42 -17.43
N ALA A 14 -1.10 -4.26 -18.08
CA ALA A 14 -1.13 -4.18 -19.53
C ALA A 14 0.24 -4.55 -20.11
N GLY A 15 0.24 -5.30 -21.20
CA GLY A 15 1.46 -5.69 -21.92
C GLY A 15 1.49 -7.18 -22.27
N ASN A 16 2.32 -7.55 -23.26
CA ASN A 16 2.46 -8.93 -23.74
C ASN A 16 1.11 -9.59 -24.11
N GLY A 17 0.21 -8.83 -24.76
CA GLY A 17 -1.13 -9.29 -25.13
C GLY A 17 -2.11 -9.45 -23.96
N LYS A 18 -1.76 -8.97 -22.75
CA LYS A 18 -2.65 -9.00 -21.58
C LYS A 18 -3.42 -7.70 -21.45
N LEU A 19 -4.72 -7.84 -21.16
CA LEU A 19 -5.60 -6.74 -20.84
C LEU A 19 -5.22 -6.15 -19.49
N GLY A 20 -5.06 -4.84 -19.42
CA GLY A 20 -4.75 -4.11 -18.21
C GLY A 20 -5.03 -2.62 -18.35
N PRO A 21 -4.75 -1.85 -17.29
CA PRO A 21 -5.04 -0.43 -17.28
C PRO A 21 -4.14 0.36 -18.24
N LEU A 22 -4.63 1.53 -18.61
CA LEU A 22 -3.93 2.54 -19.41
C LEU A 22 -3.99 3.89 -18.69
N VAL A 23 -3.09 4.81 -19.03
CA VAL A 23 -3.09 6.20 -18.55
C VAL A 23 -2.92 7.18 -19.70
N ASP A 24 -3.30 8.43 -19.50
CA ASP A 24 -3.00 9.54 -20.42
C ASP A 24 -2.27 10.71 -19.75
N GLU A 25 -1.89 11.70 -20.56
CA GLU A 25 -1.16 12.90 -20.12
C GLU A 25 -2.05 13.90 -19.35
N SER A 26 -3.36 13.68 -19.32
CA SER A 26 -4.31 14.49 -18.53
C SER A 26 -4.52 13.93 -17.12
N GLY A 27 -3.76 12.91 -16.72
CA GLY A 27 -3.86 12.28 -15.40
C GLY A 27 -5.12 11.43 -15.25
N ARG A 28 -5.57 10.78 -16.34
CA ARG A 28 -6.63 9.78 -16.31
C ARG A 28 -6.05 8.37 -16.27
N PHE A 29 -6.66 7.51 -15.46
CA PHE A 29 -6.41 6.08 -15.35
C PHE A 29 -7.62 5.32 -15.87
N TYR A 30 -7.42 4.52 -16.92
CA TYR A 30 -8.44 3.76 -17.61
C TYR A 30 -8.34 2.30 -17.17
N LYS A 31 -9.25 1.86 -16.31
CA LYS A 31 -9.30 0.48 -15.80
C LYS A 31 -10.30 -0.32 -16.64
N PRO A 32 -9.88 -1.37 -17.37
CA PRO A 32 -10.81 -2.22 -18.11
C PRO A 32 -11.88 -2.78 -17.18
N LEU A 33 -13.14 -2.70 -17.60
CA LEU A 33 -14.23 -3.30 -16.82
C LEU A 33 -14.02 -4.81 -16.76
N GLN A 34 -13.97 -5.33 -15.54
CA GLN A 34 -13.82 -6.77 -15.29
C GLN A 34 -15.14 -7.49 -15.58
N GLY A 35 -15.04 -8.74 -16.05
CA GLY A 35 -16.18 -9.64 -16.22
C GLY A 35 -16.87 -10.01 -14.90
N ASP A 36 -17.89 -10.87 -15.00
CA ASP A 36 -18.65 -11.40 -13.85
C ASP A 36 -19.25 -10.31 -12.95
N GLU A 37 -19.80 -9.25 -13.57
CA GLU A 37 -20.36 -8.07 -12.91
C GLU A 37 -19.39 -7.22 -12.07
N ARG A 38 -18.13 -7.64 -11.91
CA ARG A 38 -17.15 -6.93 -11.07
C ARG A 38 -16.92 -5.51 -11.57
N GLY A 39 -16.75 -5.34 -12.87
CA GLY A 39 -16.59 -4.01 -13.48
C GLY A 39 -17.84 -3.14 -13.32
N SER A 40 -19.04 -3.69 -13.57
CA SER A 40 -20.28 -2.93 -13.44
C SER A 40 -20.61 -2.58 -11.98
N ASN A 41 -20.27 -3.45 -11.03
CA ASN A 41 -20.42 -3.17 -9.60
C ASN A 41 -19.47 -2.05 -9.13
N GLU A 42 -18.23 -2.03 -9.62
CA GLU A 42 -17.30 -0.94 -9.33
C GLU A 42 -17.79 0.41 -9.90
N VAL A 43 -18.34 0.42 -11.12
CA VAL A 43 -18.97 1.62 -11.70
C VAL A 43 -20.15 2.10 -10.86
N LYS A 44 -21.09 1.21 -10.51
CA LYS A 44 -22.25 1.53 -9.65
C LYS A 44 -21.82 2.11 -8.31
N PHE A 45 -20.76 1.56 -7.71
CA PHE A 45 -20.20 2.12 -6.48
C PHE A 45 -19.76 3.57 -6.69
N TYR A 46 -18.95 3.86 -7.72
CA TYR A 46 -18.48 5.22 -7.95
C TYR A 46 -19.61 6.20 -8.30
N GLU A 47 -20.61 5.80 -9.10
CA GLU A 47 -21.79 6.60 -9.39
C GLU A 47 -22.58 6.95 -8.11
N SER A 48 -22.81 5.95 -7.24
CA SER A 48 -23.48 6.17 -5.96
C SER A 48 -22.64 7.01 -5.00
N PHE A 49 -21.35 6.72 -4.89
CA PHE A 49 -20.45 7.39 -3.95
C PHE A 49 -20.23 8.85 -4.31
N SER A 50 -19.96 9.15 -5.60
CA SER A 50 -19.67 10.51 -6.07
C SER A 50 -20.88 11.45 -6.00
N SER A 51 -22.10 10.91 -6.01
CA SER A 51 -23.35 11.69 -5.88
C SER A 51 -23.89 11.75 -4.44
N ASN A 52 -23.26 11.06 -3.48
CA ASN A 52 -23.75 10.96 -2.11
C ASN A 52 -23.31 12.14 -1.25
N THR A 53 -24.23 13.06 -0.99
CA THR A 53 -24.00 14.27 -0.17
C THR A 53 -23.76 13.99 1.32
N LYS A 54 -23.98 12.75 1.79
CA LYS A 54 -23.68 12.34 3.17
C LYS A 54 -22.20 12.02 3.38
N ILE A 55 -21.41 11.91 2.32
CA ILE A 55 -19.97 11.67 2.41
C ILE A 55 -19.25 12.99 2.65
N PRO A 56 -18.53 13.15 3.78
CA PRO A 56 -17.77 14.37 4.03
C PRO A 56 -16.67 14.57 2.99
N GLU A 57 -16.41 15.83 2.62
CA GLU A 57 -15.35 16.18 1.64
C GLU A 57 -13.96 15.69 2.09
N HIS A 58 -13.67 15.75 3.39
CA HIS A 58 -12.40 15.28 3.94
C HIS A 58 -12.24 13.75 3.85
N ILE A 59 -13.33 13.00 3.62
CA ILE A 59 -13.31 11.55 3.38
C ILE A 59 -13.27 11.24 1.88
N SER A 60 -14.00 11.99 1.05
CA SER A 60 -14.03 11.76 -0.40
C SER A 60 -12.64 11.85 -1.03
N LYS A 61 -11.75 12.67 -0.45
CA LYS A 61 -10.34 12.77 -0.85
C LYS A 61 -9.57 11.44 -0.79
N PHE A 62 -10.01 10.44 -0.03
CA PHE A 62 -9.35 9.12 0.02
C PHE A 62 -9.71 8.23 -1.17
N PHE A 63 -10.66 8.64 -2.01
CA PHE A 63 -11.10 7.88 -3.17
C PHE A 63 -10.56 8.53 -4.46
N PRO A 64 -10.24 7.75 -5.51
CA PRO A 64 -9.93 8.31 -6.82
C PRO A 64 -11.12 9.10 -7.36
N ILE A 65 -10.85 10.23 -8.02
CA ILE A 65 -11.90 10.98 -8.71
C ILE A 65 -12.42 10.11 -9.86
N PHE A 66 -13.75 9.97 -9.93
CA PHE A 66 -14.43 9.23 -10.98
C PHE A 66 -14.85 10.17 -12.11
N TYR A 67 -14.49 9.82 -13.35
CA TYR A 67 -14.81 10.61 -14.55
C TYR A 67 -15.86 9.94 -15.45
N GLY A 68 -16.48 8.85 -14.99
CA GLY A 68 -17.41 8.06 -15.80
C GLY A 68 -16.75 6.83 -16.42
N THR A 69 -17.43 6.29 -17.43
CA THR A 69 -16.92 5.18 -18.24
C THR A 69 -16.68 5.63 -19.67
N GLN A 70 -15.69 5.06 -20.33
CA GLN A 70 -15.38 5.35 -21.71
C GLN A 70 -15.06 4.08 -22.49
N LEU A 71 -15.45 4.05 -23.76
CA LEU A 71 -15.04 3.02 -24.71
C LEU A 71 -13.67 3.41 -25.28
N ILE A 72 -12.65 2.59 -25.04
CA ILE A 72 -11.29 2.82 -25.55
C ILE A 72 -10.70 1.54 -26.13
N GLU A 73 -9.68 1.68 -26.98
CA GLU A 73 -8.94 0.55 -27.53
C GLU A 73 -8.24 -0.22 -26.40
N ALA A 74 -8.53 -1.52 -26.29
CA ALA A 74 -8.02 -2.35 -25.23
C ALA A 74 -6.51 -2.58 -25.36
N SER A 75 -5.81 -2.64 -24.22
CA SER A 75 -4.35 -2.81 -24.20
C SER A 75 -3.85 -4.15 -24.75
N ASP A 76 -4.74 -5.13 -24.91
CA ASP A 76 -4.47 -6.45 -25.50
C ASP A 76 -4.69 -6.48 -27.02
N GLY A 77 -5.14 -5.38 -27.63
CA GLY A 77 -5.47 -5.32 -29.06
C GLY A 77 -6.76 -6.03 -29.44
N SER A 78 -7.62 -6.37 -28.47
CA SER A 78 -8.91 -7.04 -28.71
C SER A 78 -10.02 -6.11 -29.20
N GLY A 79 -9.69 -4.87 -29.58
CA GLY A 79 -10.64 -3.84 -30.01
C GLY A 79 -11.14 -2.97 -28.87
N LEU A 80 -12.22 -2.25 -29.13
CA LEU A 80 -12.86 -1.33 -28.19
C LEU A 80 -13.49 -2.08 -27.00
N LYS A 81 -13.08 -1.71 -25.78
CA LYS A 81 -13.66 -2.21 -24.52
C LYS A 81 -14.04 -1.08 -23.59
N SER A 82 -15.08 -1.28 -22.78
CA SER A 82 -15.47 -0.33 -21.75
C SER A 82 -14.44 -0.28 -20.63
N HIS A 83 -14.06 0.93 -20.25
CA HIS A 83 -13.15 1.21 -19.15
C HIS A 83 -13.79 2.17 -18.16
N LEU A 84 -13.55 1.91 -16.88
CA LEU A 84 -13.78 2.85 -15.78
C LEU A 84 -12.67 3.91 -15.84
N VAL A 85 -13.04 5.20 -15.86
CA VAL A 85 -12.10 6.30 -15.94
C VAL A 85 -11.97 6.95 -14.56
N LEU A 86 -10.77 6.84 -13.99
CA LEU A 86 -10.41 7.37 -12.67
C LEU A 86 -9.29 8.40 -12.79
N HIS A 87 -9.03 9.14 -11.72
CA HIS A 87 -7.80 9.91 -11.62
C HIS A 87 -6.60 9.00 -11.43
N ASP A 88 -5.53 9.27 -12.18
CA ASP A 88 -4.25 8.60 -11.99
C ASP A 88 -3.59 9.09 -10.69
N LEU A 89 -3.51 8.20 -9.70
CA LEU A 89 -3.04 8.52 -8.35
C LEU A 89 -1.53 8.82 -8.29
N VAL A 90 -0.78 8.41 -9.31
CA VAL A 90 0.67 8.60 -9.38
C VAL A 90 1.05 9.64 -10.43
N VAL A 91 0.09 10.37 -11.01
CA VAL A 91 0.38 11.44 -11.96
C VAL A 91 1.29 12.49 -11.31
N GLY A 92 2.33 12.91 -12.04
CA GLY A 92 3.30 13.88 -11.56
C GLY A 92 4.29 13.34 -10.52
N ARG A 93 4.17 12.07 -10.10
CA ARG A 93 5.18 11.41 -9.28
C ARG A 93 6.30 10.88 -10.18
N VAL A 94 7.54 11.09 -9.78
CA VAL A 94 8.74 10.70 -10.53
C VAL A 94 9.17 9.30 -10.14
N ASN A 95 9.37 9.06 -8.83
CA ASN A 95 9.89 7.79 -8.31
C ASN A 95 9.10 7.25 -7.11
N PRO A 96 7.78 7.02 -7.26
CA PRO A 96 6.95 6.67 -6.12
C PRO A 96 7.24 5.25 -5.61
N SER A 97 7.45 5.15 -4.30
CA SER A 97 7.31 3.90 -3.56
C SER A 97 5.84 3.66 -3.29
N ILE A 98 5.31 2.49 -3.62
CA ILE A 98 3.89 2.14 -3.55
C ILE A 98 3.69 0.75 -2.93
N VAL A 99 2.72 0.64 -2.03
CA VAL A 99 2.25 -0.65 -1.48
C VAL A 99 0.74 -0.73 -1.58
N ASP A 100 0.24 -1.81 -2.19
CA ASP A 100 -1.17 -2.20 -2.19
C ASP A 100 -1.43 -3.12 -1.00
N ILE A 101 -2.26 -2.66 -0.07
CA ILE A 101 -2.64 -3.40 1.14
C ILE A 101 -4.11 -3.74 1.08
N LYS A 102 -4.43 -5.02 0.92
CA LYS A 102 -5.81 -5.48 0.94
C LYS A 102 -6.30 -5.63 2.38
N ILE A 103 -7.43 -5.00 2.69
CA ILE A 103 -7.96 -4.88 4.05
C ILE A 103 -9.12 -5.85 4.26
N GLY A 104 -9.22 -6.39 5.47
CA GLY A 104 -10.22 -7.34 5.93
C GLY A 104 -9.63 -8.74 6.14
N SER A 105 -10.11 -9.41 7.20
CA SER A 105 -9.82 -10.84 7.44
C SER A 105 -10.63 -11.75 6.54
N ARG A 106 -11.72 -11.21 5.97
CA ARG A 106 -12.57 -11.83 4.97
C ARG A 106 -12.63 -10.96 3.72
N THR A 107 -12.36 -11.56 2.56
CA THR A 107 -12.37 -10.84 1.27
C THR A 107 -13.58 -11.13 0.38
N TRP A 108 -14.59 -11.83 0.90
CA TRP A 108 -15.86 -12.13 0.24
C TRP A 108 -17.05 -11.57 1.02
N ALA A 109 -18.08 -11.12 0.30
CA ALA A 109 -19.33 -10.66 0.88
C ALA A 109 -20.27 -11.84 1.17
N PRO A 110 -21.12 -11.80 2.21
CA PRO A 110 -22.04 -12.89 2.56
C PRO A 110 -22.90 -13.43 1.41
N GLN A 111 -23.27 -12.56 0.46
CA GLN A 111 -24.07 -12.89 -0.72
C GLN A 111 -23.26 -13.32 -1.95
N SER A 112 -21.96 -13.57 -1.80
CA SER A 112 -21.12 -14.07 -2.90
C SER A 112 -21.54 -15.48 -3.31
N THR A 113 -21.26 -15.87 -4.55
CA THR A 113 -21.45 -17.27 -4.97
C THR A 113 -20.57 -18.20 -4.14
N GLU A 114 -20.98 -19.46 -4.01
CA GLU A 114 -20.24 -20.45 -3.24
C GLU A 114 -18.82 -20.65 -3.81
N GLU A 115 -18.68 -20.67 -5.15
CA GLU A 115 -17.38 -20.82 -5.80
C GLU A 115 -16.44 -19.65 -5.49
N TYR A 116 -16.96 -18.42 -5.52
CA TYR A 116 -16.17 -17.23 -5.18
C TYR A 116 -15.82 -17.22 -3.69
N MET A 117 -16.77 -17.58 -2.82
CA MET A 117 -16.57 -17.69 -1.39
C MET A 117 -15.45 -18.68 -1.08
N GLN A 118 -15.49 -19.90 -1.64
CA GLN A 118 -14.46 -20.92 -1.41
C GLN A 118 -13.09 -20.49 -1.91
N LYS A 119 -13.03 -19.84 -3.09
CA LYS A 119 -11.79 -19.26 -3.63
C LYS A 119 -11.19 -18.21 -2.69
N CYS A 120 -12.01 -17.29 -2.18
CA CYS A 120 -11.54 -16.26 -1.26
C CYS A 120 -11.18 -16.85 0.10
N LEU A 121 -11.98 -17.76 0.66
CA LEU A 121 -11.68 -18.45 1.91
C LEU A 121 -10.33 -19.17 1.87
N LYS A 122 -10.06 -19.92 0.79
CA LYS A 122 -8.76 -20.58 0.60
C LYS A 122 -7.64 -19.55 0.65
N LYS A 123 -7.74 -18.48 -0.13
CA LYS A 123 -6.73 -17.44 -0.20
C LYS A 123 -6.56 -16.70 1.14
N ASP A 124 -7.65 -16.40 1.83
CA ASP A 124 -7.62 -15.67 3.10
C ASP A 124 -6.91 -16.50 4.19
N ARG A 125 -7.07 -17.84 4.17
CA ARG A 125 -6.37 -18.79 5.06
C ARG A 125 -4.88 -18.95 4.74
N GLU A 126 -4.50 -18.84 3.48
CA GLU A 126 -3.12 -19.00 2.99
C GLU A 126 -2.31 -17.69 3.01
N THR A 127 -2.87 -16.61 3.56
CA THR A 127 -2.25 -15.28 3.55
C THR A 127 -2.37 -14.63 4.93
N SER A 128 -1.71 -13.50 5.14
CA SER A 128 -1.84 -12.70 6.35
C SER A 128 -3.22 -12.09 6.57
N SER A 129 -4.16 -12.18 5.61
CA SER A 129 -5.51 -11.64 5.77
C SER A 129 -6.21 -12.20 6.99
N LEU A 130 -6.30 -13.53 7.14
CA LEU A 130 -7.00 -14.12 8.27
C LEU A 130 -6.37 -13.75 9.64
N PRO A 131 -5.06 -13.90 9.87
CA PRO A 131 -4.45 -13.59 11.17
C PRO A 131 -4.28 -12.09 11.45
N LEU A 132 -3.99 -11.26 10.44
CA LEU A 132 -3.70 -9.83 10.63
C LEU A 132 -4.85 -8.90 10.29
N GLY A 133 -5.91 -9.40 9.63
CA GLY A 133 -6.97 -8.55 9.09
C GLY A 133 -6.56 -7.76 7.85
N PHE A 134 -5.36 -7.98 7.29
CA PHE A 134 -4.92 -7.39 6.02
C PHE A 134 -3.79 -8.22 5.40
N ARG A 135 -3.48 -7.98 4.12
CA ARG A 135 -2.30 -8.55 3.44
C ARG A 135 -1.68 -7.58 2.44
N LEU A 136 -0.38 -7.69 2.22
CA LEU A 136 0.31 -7.00 1.13
C LEU A 136 -0.01 -7.71 -0.19
N SER A 137 -0.60 -7.00 -1.15
CA SER A 137 -1.03 -7.57 -2.44
C SER A 137 -0.14 -7.15 -3.61
N GLY A 138 0.65 -6.10 -3.45
CA GLY A 138 1.65 -5.64 -4.41
C GLY A 138 2.58 -4.61 -3.76
N ILE A 139 3.85 -4.65 -4.13
CA ILE A 139 4.89 -3.81 -3.57
C ILE A 139 5.78 -3.29 -4.71
N GLN A 140 6.12 -2.02 -4.65
CA GLN A 140 7.14 -1.40 -5.48
C GLN A 140 7.85 -0.35 -4.62
N ILE A 141 9.11 -0.60 -4.25
CA ILE A 141 9.88 0.34 -3.42
C ILE A 141 11.02 0.89 -4.26
N TYR A 142 11.09 2.21 -4.39
CA TYR A 142 12.21 2.85 -5.05
C TYR A 142 13.46 2.79 -4.15
N GLY A 143 14.58 2.31 -4.68
CA GLY A 143 15.87 2.28 -3.98
C GLY A 143 16.63 3.58 -4.20
N ASN A 144 17.27 3.70 -5.36
CA ASN A 144 17.96 4.87 -5.90
C ASN A 144 18.07 4.75 -7.44
N LYS A 145 18.81 5.66 -8.07
CA LYS A 145 18.99 5.69 -9.54
C LYS A 145 19.69 4.44 -10.07
N GLU A 146 20.58 3.86 -9.28
CA GLU A 146 21.40 2.69 -9.63
C GLU A 146 20.63 1.37 -9.45
N SER A 147 19.92 1.21 -8.33
CA SER A 147 19.19 -0.01 -7.98
C SER A 147 17.78 -0.07 -8.57
N GLY A 148 17.22 1.08 -8.97
CA GLY A 148 15.85 1.20 -9.46
C GLY A 148 14.82 0.76 -8.42
N TYR A 149 13.81 -0.01 -8.87
CA TYR A 149 12.71 -0.48 -8.04
C TYR A 149 12.90 -1.91 -7.55
N TRP A 150 12.68 -2.13 -6.26
CA TRP A 150 12.40 -3.46 -5.73
C TRP A 150 10.92 -3.78 -5.86
N LYS A 151 10.60 -4.77 -6.71
CA LYS A 151 9.24 -5.22 -7.00
C LYS A 151 9.18 -6.75 -6.89
N PRO A 152 8.94 -7.29 -5.69
CA PRO A 152 8.88 -8.73 -5.51
C PRO A 152 7.70 -9.34 -6.27
N GLU A 153 7.86 -10.60 -6.71
CA GLU A 153 6.77 -11.31 -7.35
C GLU A 153 5.59 -11.51 -6.39
N ARG A 154 4.37 -11.54 -6.94
CA ARG A 154 3.15 -11.70 -6.13
C ARG A 154 3.14 -12.98 -5.29
N THR A 155 3.74 -14.05 -5.81
CA THR A 155 3.84 -15.35 -5.14
C THR A 155 4.73 -15.30 -3.91
N SER A 156 5.84 -14.53 -3.94
CA SER A 156 6.76 -14.43 -2.81
C SER A 156 6.21 -13.64 -1.63
N ILE A 157 5.18 -12.83 -1.86
CA ILE A 157 4.54 -12.01 -0.82
C ILE A 157 3.16 -12.54 -0.39
N GLN A 158 2.76 -13.72 -0.88
CA GLN A 158 1.44 -14.26 -0.62
C GLN A 158 1.30 -14.75 0.83
N ASN A 159 2.27 -15.50 1.34
CA ASN A 159 2.20 -16.15 2.65
C ASN A 159 3.19 -15.53 3.65
N LEU A 160 3.11 -14.20 3.82
CA LEU A 160 3.96 -13.48 4.76
C LEU A 160 3.43 -13.61 6.19
N SER A 161 4.33 -13.91 7.12
CA SER A 161 4.12 -13.80 8.56
C SER A 161 3.98 -12.34 9.02
N ALA A 162 3.57 -12.13 10.28
CA ALA A 162 3.52 -10.81 10.89
C ALA A 162 4.88 -10.09 10.86
N GLU A 163 5.97 -10.81 11.17
CA GLU A 163 7.31 -10.23 11.19
C GLU A 163 7.79 -9.86 9.80
N GLU A 164 7.54 -10.69 8.78
CA GLU A 164 7.89 -10.36 7.40
C GLU A 164 7.10 -9.17 6.86
N VAL A 165 5.80 -9.07 7.19
CA VAL A 165 4.98 -7.90 6.87
C VAL A 165 5.57 -6.64 7.53
N LYS A 166 5.92 -6.72 8.82
CA LYS A 166 6.53 -5.61 9.57
C LYS A 166 7.87 -5.21 8.96
N LEU A 167 8.72 -6.16 8.59
CA LEU A 167 10.00 -5.92 7.93
C LEU A 167 9.83 -5.19 6.58
N ILE A 168 8.86 -5.61 5.76
CA ILE A 168 8.57 -4.93 4.49
C ILE A 168 8.06 -3.51 4.71
N LEU A 169 7.20 -3.29 5.72
CA LEU A 169 6.72 -1.95 6.05
C LEU A 169 7.85 -1.06 6.62
N LYS A 170 8.79 -1.61 7.39
CA LYS A 170 10.03 -0.89 7.77
C LYS A 170 10.85 -0.52 6.53
N LYS A 171 11.07 -1.48 5.63
CA LYS A 171 11.79 -1.28 4.36
C LYS A 171 11.15 -0.20 3.49
N PHE A 172 9.83 -0.10 3.49
CA PHE A 172 9.09 0.94 2.75
C PHE A 172 9.52 2.35 3.15
N VAL A 173 9.89 2.58 4.41
CA VAL A 173 10.29 3.90 4.93
C VAL A 173 11.78 3.99 5.26
N SER A 174 12.61 3.12 4.68
CA SER A 174 14.05 3.10 4.94
C SER A 174 14.86 3.80 3.86
N SER A 175 16.02 4.34 4.24
CA SER A 175 16.94 5.00 3.31
C SER A 175 17.82 4.01 2.56
N ASN A 176 18.31 2.97 3.26
CA ASN A 176 19.15 1.92 2.70
C ASN A 176 18.49 1.16 1.54
N ALA A 177 19.32 0.76 0.56
CA ALA A 177 18.85 0.07 -0.64
C ALA A 177 18.55 -1.39 -0.34
N SER A 178 17.57 -1.94 -1.07
CA SER A 178 17.04 -3.29 -0.87
C SER A 178 17.99 -4.44 -1.22
N THR A 179 19.12 -4.15 -1.86
CA THR A 179 20.09 -5.15 -2.35
C THR A 179 21.10 -5.59 -1.28
N ASP A 180 21.20 -4.85 -0.19
CA ASP A 180 22.07 -5.19 0.93
C ASP A 180 21.34 -6.21 1.81
N SER A 181 21.38 -7.48 1.40
CA SER A 181 20.60 -8.60 1.98
C SER A 181 20.77 -8.80 3.49
N ASP A 182 21.79 -8.17 4.08
CA ASP A 182 22.17 -8.34 5.48
C ASP A 182 21.94 -7.06 6.32
N SER A 183 21.49 -5.96 5.70
CA SER A 183 21.23 -4.72 6.45
C SER A 183 19.78 -4.63 6.92
N GLU A 184 19.59 -4.49 8.23
CA GLU A 184 18.29 -4.23 8.82
C GLU A 184 17.72 -2.89 8.28
N PRO A 185 16.40 -2.80 8.02
CA PRO A 185 15.78 -1.55 7.57
C PRO A 185 15.93 -0.43 8.61
N ASP A 186 16.57 0.67 8.22
CA ASP A 186 16.91 1.78 9.11
C ASP A 186 15.72 2.65 9.55
N CYS A 187 14.56 2.50 8.88
CA CYS A 187 13.34 3.26 9.11
C CYS A 187 13.53 4.80 9.07
N ALA A 188 14.57 5.30 8.39
CA ALA A 188 14.99 6.70 8.45
C ALA A 188 13.88 7.70 8.10
N PHE A 189 12.91 7.32 7.27
CA PHE A 189 11.79 8.16 6.87
C PHE A 189 10.49 7.89 7.62
N ALA A 190 10.48 7.00 8.63
CA ALA A 190 9.26 6.66 9.36
C ALA A 190 8.57 7.89 9.95
N ALA A 191 9.33 8.81 10.56
CA ALA A 191 8.80 10.05 11.14
C ALA A 191 8.10 10.95 10.11
N THR A 192 8.66 11.08 8.90
CA THR A 192 8.16 11.97 7.85
C THR A 192 7.07 11.33 6.99
N VAL A 193 7.10 10.00 6.81
CA VAL A 193 6.15 9.26 5.97
C VAL A 193 4.95 8.73 6.77
N TYR A 194 5.20 8.10 7.91
CA TYR A 194 4.14 7.56 8.78
C TYR A 194 3.65 8.61 9.78
N GLY A 195 4.56 9.37 10.40
CA GLY A 195 4.26 10.38 11.40
C GLY A 195 3.85 11.75 10.84
N GLY A 196 3.57 12.69 11.75
CA GLY A 196 3.16 14.06 11.42
C GLY A 196 1.68 14.20 11.07
N SER A 197 1.21 15.46 11.01
CA SER A 197 -0.20 15.77 10.75
C SER A 197 -0.66 15.40 9.34
N THR A 198 0.27 15.30 8.38
CA THR A 198 0.01 14.90 6.99
C THR A 198 0.50 13.49 6.65
N GLY A 199 1.08 12.76 7.62
CA GLY A 199 1.58 11.41 7.40
C GLY A 199 0.49 10.36 7.21
N ILE A 200 0.92 9.15 6.88
CA ILE A 200 0.02 8.01 6.62
C ILE A 200 -0.84 7.69 7.85
N LEU A 201 -0.29 7.74 9.08
CA LEU A 201 -1.08 7.42 10.27
C LEU A 201 -2.20 8.44 10.52
N SER A 202 -1.94 9.73 10.34
CA SER A 202 -2.98 10.78 10.46
C SER A 202 -4.12 10.52 9.48
N GLN A 203 -3.79 10.22 8.22
CA GLN A 203 -4.77 9.89 7.18
C GLN A 203 -5.56 8.60 7.49
N LEU A 204 -4.90 7.55 7.98
CA LEU A 204 -5.56 6.30 8.37
C LEU A 204 -6.48 6.49 9.58
N LEU A 205 -6.10 7.34 10.54
CA LEU A 205 -6.93 7.66 11.71
C LEU A 205 -8.17 8.46 11.32
N GLU A 206 -8.05 9.39 10.38
CA GLU A 206 -9.19 10.11 9.80
C GLU A 206 -10.14 9.14 9.07
N LEU A 207 -9.58 8.24 8.26
CA LEU A 207 -10.36 7.20 7.59
C LEU A 207 -11.02 6.24 8.61
N LYS A 208 -10.29 5.87 9.67
CA LYS A 208 -10.81 5.02 10.75
C LYS A 208 -12.01 5.65 11.45
N ALA A 209 -11.94 6.93 11.79
CA ALA A 209 -13.05 7.64 12.41
C ALA A 209 -14.32 7.56 11.55
N TRP A 210 -14.18 7.69 10.21
CA TRP A 210 -15.31 7.50 9.31
C TRP A 210 -15.83 6.05 9.30
N PHE A 211 -14.93 5.05 9.32
CA PHE A 211 -15.33 3.63 9.38
C PHE A 211 -15.96 3.20 10.71
N GLU A 212 -15.74 3.96 11.79
CA GLU A 212 -16.40 3.74 13.09
C GLU A 212 -17.86 4.19 13.08
N ASP A 213 -18.22 5.17 12.24
CA ASP A 213 -19.56 5.77 12.22
C ASP A 213 -20.38 5.38 10.98
N GLN A 214 -19.74 5.21 9.82
CA GLN A 214 -20.44 4.96 8.58
C GLN A 214 -21.08 3.57 8.58
N THR A 215 -22.31 3.51 8.09
CA THR A 215 -23.08 2.26 7.96
C THR A 215 -23.64 2.07 6.55
N MET A 216 -23.12 2.83 5.60
CA MET A 216 -23.61 2.89 4.21
C MET A 216 -22.99 1.78 3.37
N TYR A 217 -21.73 1.43 3.63
CA TYR A 217 -20.95 0.54 2.78
C TYR A 217 -20.19 -0.49 3.60
N HIS A 218 -20.18 -1.73 3.11
CA HIS A 218 -19.20 -2.74 3.52
C HIS A 218 -18.25 -3.03 2.36
N PHE A 219 -16.95 -2.99 2.63
CA PHE A 219 -15.87 -3.07 1.68
C PHE A 219 -15.21 -4.45 1.75
N TYR A 220 -15.47 -5.28 0.74
CA TYR A 220 -14.80 -6.57 0.58
C TYR A 220 -13.78 -6.50 -0.54
N SER A 221 -12.66 -7.22 -0.38
CA SER A 221 -11.61 -7.26 -1.41
C SER A 221 -11.05 -5.88 -1.83
N CYS A 222 -11.31 -4.81 -1.08
CA CYS A 222 -10.80 -3.47 -1.33
C CYS A 222 -9.39 -3.32 -0.76
N SER A 223 -8.61 -2.38 -1.28
CA SER A 223 -7.26 -2.12 -0.81
C SER A 223 -7.07 -0.66 -0.41
N ILE A 224 -6.15 -0.44 0.53
CA ILE A 224 -5.51 0.85 0.76
C ILE A 224 -4.19 0.84 -0.02
N LEU A 225 -4.06 1.77 -0.95
CA LEU A 225 -2.83 2.06 -1.67
C LEU A 225 -2.06 3.14 -0.91
N MET A 226 -0.90 2.79 -0.38
CA MET A 226 0.02 3.73 0.26
C MET A 226 1.11 4.12 -0.71
N MET A 227 1.46 5.40 -0.76
CA MET A 227 2.52 5.88 -1.63
C MET A 227 3.24 7.10 -1.07
N PHE A 228 4.51 7.26 -1.40
CA PHE A 228 5.29 8.48 -1.16
C PHE A 228 6.48 8.57 -2.13
N GLU A 229 7.10 9.74 -2.21
CA GLU A 229 8.31 10.01 -2.99
C GLU A 229 9.55 9.92 -2.12
N LYS A 230 10.37 8.88 -2.34
CA LYS A 230 11.57 8.65 -1.53
C LYS A 230 12.63 9.74 -1.75
N GLU A 231 12.80 10.22 -2.97
CA GLU A 231 13.79 11.27 -3.28
C GLU A 231 13.46 12.58 -2.54
N LEU A 232 12.19 12.97 -2.47
CA LEU A 232 11.77 14.13 -1.68
C LEU A 232 12.04 13.94 -0.19
N ALA A 233 11.85 12.73 0.35
CA ALA A 233 12.18 12.41 1.74
C ALA A 233 13.70 12.54 2.01
N LEU A 234 14.53 12.06 1.09
CA LEU A 234 16.00 12.18 1.15
C LEU A 234 16.46 13.64 1.14
N GLU A 235 15.78 14.49 0.39
CA GLU A 235 16.05 15.93 0.33
C GLU A 235 15.49 16.71 1.53
N GLY A 236 14.89 16.04 2.51
CA GLY A 236 14.25 16.68 3.67
C GLY A 236 12.98 17.46 3.33
N GLN A 237 12.41 17.24 2.15
CA GLN A 237 11.16 17.85 1.71
C GLN A 237 9.95 17.00 2.12
N ASN A 238 8.74 17.53 1.90
CA ASN A 238 7.52 16.75 2.09
C ASN A 238 7.45 15.63 1.03
N PRO A 239 7.46 14.34 1.42
CA PRO A 239 7.47 13.23 0.47
C PRO A 239 6.11 12.99 -0.21
N GLY A 240 5.10 13.81 0.07
CA GLY A 240 3.76 13.64 -0.48
C GLY A 240 3.17 12.28 -0.12
N ALA A 241 3.39 11.84 1.13
CA ALA A 241 2.88 10.57 1.63
C ALA A 241 1.35 10.57 1.62
N GLN A 242 0.75 9.55 1.02
CA GLN A 242 -0.69 9.53 0.76
C GLN A 242 -1.25 8.11 0.83
N ILE A 243 -2.49 8.01 1.31
CA ILE A 243 -3.31 6.81 1.18
C ILE A 243 -4.49 7.04 0.22
N LYS A 244 -4.87 5.99 -0.50
CA LYS A 244 -6.09 5.96 -1.32
C LYS A 244 -6.79 4.60 -1.19
N LEU A 245 -8.11 4.60 -1.07
CA LEU A 245 -8.90 3.38 -1.20
C LEU A 245 -9.11 3.05 -2.68
N ILE A 246 -8.99 1.77 -3.04
CA ILE A 246 -9.14 1.27 -4.41
C ILE A 246 -9.84 -0.10 -4.45
N ASP A 247 -10.21 -0.53 -5.66
CA ASP A 247 -10.80 -1.85 -6.00
C ASP A 247 -12.19 -2.09 -5.42
N PHE A 248 -13.17 -1.30 -5.83
CA PHE A 248 -14.52 -1.29 -5.24
C PHE A 248 -15.52 -2.27 -5.86
N ALA A 249 -15.05 -3.26 -6.62
CA ALA A 249 -15.89 -4.24 -7.30
C ALA A 249 -16.74 -5.12 -6.36
N HIS A 250 -16.38 -5.18 -5.07
CA HIS A 250 -17.08 -5.98 -4.06
C HIS A 250 -17.52 -5.12 -2.86
N VAL A 251 -17.80 -3.83 -3.08
CA VAL A 251 -18.51 -3.00 -2.10
C VAL A 251 -19.99 -3.32 -2.14
N ILE A 252 -20.60 -3.46 -0.96
CA ILE A 252 -22.03 -3.77 -0.81
C ILE A 252 -22.68 -2.76 0.13
N GLU A 253 -24.00 -2.67 0.10
CA GLU A 253 -24.75 -1.82 1.05
C GLU A 253 -24.60 -2.33 2.49
N GLY A 254 -24.24 -1.41 3.40
CA GLY A 254 -24.03 -1.71 4.82
C GLY A 254 -25.31 -1.85 5.64
N ARG A 255 -26.46 -1.38 5.11
CA ARG A 255 -27.80 -1.50 5.71
C ARG A 255 -27.87 -1.10 7.20
N GLY A 256 -27.18 -0.02 7.57
CA GLY A 256 -27.22 0.46 8.96
C GLY A 256 -26.27 -0.28 9.91
N VAL A 257 -25.38 -1.14 9.40
CA VAL A 257 -24.38 -1.87 10.18
C VAL A 257 -22.96 -1.39 9.86
N ILE A 258 -22.12 -1.29 10.87
CA ILE A 258 -20.69 -0.97 10.74
C ILE A 258 -19.95 -2.11 10.03
N ASP A 259 -19.02 -1.78 9.14
CA ASP A 259 -18.11 -2.76 8.55
C ASP A 259 -16.99 -3.15 9.52
N HIS A 260 -17.30 -4.04 10.46
CA HIS A 260 -16.31 -4.54 11.43
C HIS A 260 -15.14 -5.28 10.78
N ASN A 261 -15.34 -5.87 9.60
CA ASN A 261 -14.29 -6.61 8.89
C ASN A 261 -13.22 -5.63 8.38
N PHE A 262 -13.65 -4.57 7.68
CA PHE A 262 -12.72 -3.55 7.19
C PHE A 262 -12.11 -2.75 8.34
N LEU A 263 -12.94 -2.31 9.30
CA LEU A 263 -12.49 -1.55 10.46
C LEU A 263 -11.44 -2.32 11.28
N GLY A 264 -11.64 -3.62 11.52
CA GLY A 264 -10.67 -4.45 12.22
C GLY A 264 -9.32 -4.53 11.50
N GLY A 265 -9.35 -4.72 10.17
CA GLY A 265 -8.14 -4.71 9.34
C GLY A 265 -7.42 -3.37 9.34
N LEU A 266 -8.17 -2.26 9.27
CA LEU A 266 -7.64 -0.90 9.33
C LEU A 266 -6.96 -0.62 10.68
N CYS A 267 -7.61 -0.99 11.80
CA CYS A 267 -7.02 -0.88 13.14
C CYS A 267 -5.71 -1.68 13.27
N SER A 268 -5.67 -2.88 12.71
CA SER A 268 -4.47 -3.71 12.69
C SER A 268 -3.33 -3.06 11.90
N LEU A 269 -3.62 -2.53 10.70
CA LEU A 269 -2.62 -1.80 9.90
C LEU A 269 -2.09 -0.57 10.66
N ILE A 270 -2.98 0.23 11.27
CA ILE A 270 -2.60 1.39 12.09
C ILE A 270 -1.65 0.98 13.21
N LYS A 271 -1.93 -0.15 13.89
CA LYS A 271 -1.06 -0.67 14.94
C LYS A 271 0.34 -0.99 14.41
N PHE A 272 0.45 -1.72 13.29
CA PHE A 272 1.74 -2.04 12.66
C PHE A 272 2.57 -0.79 12.35
N LEU A 273 1.94 0.22 11.72
CA LEU A 273 2.64 1.46 11.36
C LEU A 273 3.01 2.29 12.58
N SER A 274 2.17 2.30 13.62
CA SER A 274 2.44 2.99 14.89
C SER A 274 3.62 2.36 15.62
N GLU A 275 3.70 1.03 15.65
CA GLU A 275 4.83 0.31 16.24
C GLU A 275 6.14 0.57 15.49
N ILE A 276 6.10 0.68 14.16
CA ILE A 276 7.30 1.01 13.37
C ILE A 276 7.75 2.45 13.66
N LEU A 277 6.81 3.40 13.76
CA LEU A 277 7.12 4.79 14.06
C LEU A 277 7.69 4.99 15.47
N THR A 278 7.25 4.18 16.44
CA THR A 278 7.61 4.33 17.86
C THR A 278 8.72 3.39 18.32
N ALA A 279 9.13 2.44 17.48
CA ALA A 279 10.26 1.57 17.78
C ALA A 279 11.51 2.42 18.02
N PRO A 280 12.23 2.24 19.12
CA PRO A 280 13.50 2.91 19.32
C PRO A 280 14.44 2.49 18.18
N ASN A 281 15.07 3.47 17.53
CA ASN A 281 16.21 3.19 16.66
C ASN A 281 17.29 2.56 17.56
N GLU A 282 17.44 1.23 17.54
CA GLU A 282 18.44 0.51 18.35
C GLU A 282 19.90 0.84 17.95
N HIS A 283 20.12 1.84 17.09
CA HIS A 283 21.43 2.30 16.70
C HIS A 283 21.62 3.77 17.05
N THR A 284 22.01 4.01 18.30
CA THR A 284 22.84 5.16 18.64
C THR A 284 23.87 4.75 19.68
N THR A 285 25.14 4.72 19.24
CA THR A 285 26.38 4.75 20.06
C THR A 285 26.79 3.51 20.86
N GLU A 286 27.58 2.63 20.23
CA GLU A 286 28.81 2.14 20.89
C GLU A 286 30.01 2.67 20.11
N VAL A 287 30.48 3.87 20.50
CA VAL A 287 31.89 4.22 20.27
C VAL A 287 32.69 3.32 21.21
N SER A 288 33.14 2.18 20.69
CA SER A 288 34.13 1.36 21.37
C SER A 288 35.44 2.13 21.43
N SER A 289 35.68 2.78 22.58
CA SER A 289 36.99 3.26 22.97
C SER A 289 37.92 2.05 23.10
N LYS A 290 38.85 1.89 22.15
CA LYS A 290 40.00 1.01 22.30
C LYS A 290 40.76 1.42 23.58
N PRO A 291 41.15 0.48 24.46
CA PRO A 291 42.21 0.75 25.42
C PRO A 291 43.56 0.66 24.71
N ASP A 292 44.32 1.75 24.78
CA ASP A 292 45.71 1.82 24.39
C ASP A 292 46.54 0.78 25.17
N HIS A 293 47.16 -0.15 24.45
CA HIS A 293 48.26 -0.95 25.00
C HIS A 293 49.52 -0.07 25.01
N GLN A 294 49.70 0.68 26.10
CA GLN A 294 50.95 1.36 26.38
C GLN A 294 51.91 0.41 27.11
N ASN A 295 53.01 0.11 26.43
CA ASN A 295 54.15 -0.68 26.91
C ASN A 295 54.67 -0.15 28.25
N PHE A 296 54.65 -0.98 29.29
CA PHE A 296 55.52 -0.79 30.45
C PHE A 296 56.75 -1.68 30.31
N ILE A 297 57.85 -1.02 29.95
CA ILE A 297 59.23 -1.48 30.14
C ILE A 297 59.47 -1.56 31.64
N CYS A 298 59.86 -2.72 32.17
CA CYS A 298 60.42 -2.83 33.50
C CYS A 298 61.85 -3.35 33.36
N SER A 299 62.79 -2.41 33.47
CA SER A 299 64.21 -2.68 33.61
C SER A 299 64.60 -2.58 35.07
N ASP A 300 65.45 -3.53 35.47
CA ASP A 300 66.52 -3.42 36.44
C ASP A 300 66.27 -3.53 37.95
N ASN A 301 66.78 -4.66 38.45
CA ASN A 301 67.87 -4.81 39.42
C ASN A 301 67.64 -4.44 40.89
N GLY A 302 67.84 -5.44 41.75
CA GLY A 302 68.68 -5.25 42.93
C GLY A 302 68.40 -6.14 44.15
N VAL A 303 69.36 -7.03 44.42
CA VAL A 303 69.94 -7.34 45.75
C VAL A 303 69.07 -8.11 46.76
N ASN A 304 69.21 -9.43 46.80
CA ASN A 304 70.00 -10.21 47.78
C ASN A 304 69.85 -11.71 47.52
#